data_AF-A0A167TNS9-F1
#
_entry.id   AF-A0A167TNS9-F1
#
_cell.length_a   1.000
_cell.length_b   1.000
_cell.length_c   1.000
_cell.angle_alpha   90.00
_cell.angle_beta   90.00
_cell.angle_gamma   90.00
#
_symmetry.space_group_name_H-M   'P 1'
#
loop_
_entity.id
_entity.type
_entity.pdbx_description
1 polymer ?
#
loop_
_entity_poly.entity_id
_entity_poly.type
_entity_poly.pdbx_seq_one_letter_code
_entity_poly.pdbx_strand_id
1 'polypeptide(L)'
;MDGNSVKIIDQSWFRRSYRAVDQSSQALTDRLVKEQGLNEEQERAFRIVANHASCKNPGRLQMYMGGMGDTGKSQVLKTISMFFAARKESHRFIVVAPTGTVASLLDSSTYHSVFGINGFTDGQYINLHNDAATKANLAGVDYVFLDEVSLVSCRDLYQISCLAC
;
A
#
# COMPACT_ATOMS: atom_id res chain seq x y z
N MET A 1 -10.38 12.82 29.79
CA MET A 1 -8.97 12.91 30.23
C MET A 1 -8.22 11.87 29.41
N ASP A 2 -7.79 12.24 28.21
CA ASP A 2 -7.16 11.29 27.30
C ASP A 2 -5.67 11.25 27.60
N GLY A 3 -5.26 10.17 28.24
CA GLY A 3 -3.87 9.93 28.64
C GLY A 3 -2.97 9.95 27.41
N ASN A 4 -1.97 10.82 27.44
CA ASN A 4 -0.95 10.93 26.40
C ASN A 4 -0.13 9.63 26.36
N SER A 5 -0.58 8.66 25.56
CA SER A 5 0.10 7.37 25.39
C SER A 5 1.32 7.56 24.49
N VAL A 6 2.50 7.64 25.09
CA VAL A 6 3.76 7.69 24.35
C VAL A 6 4.01 6.29 23.78
N LYS A 7 3.81 6.14 22.47
CA LYS A 7 4.20 4.93 21.73
C LYS A 7 5.58 5.16 21.12
N ILE A 8 6.56 4.34 21.49
CA ILE A 8 7.85 4.31 20.81
C ILE A 8 7.63 3.69 19.43
N ILE A 9 7.79 4.50 18.38
CA ILE A 9 7.71 4.04 17.00
C ILE A 9 9.11 3.57 16.60
N ASP A 10 9.29 2.26 16.46
CA ASP A 10 10.53 1.73 15.91
C ASP A 10 10.53 1.92 14.38
N GLN A 11 11.38 2.82 13.89
CA GLN A 11 11.61 3.08 12.47
C GLN A 11 12.85 2.34 11.93
N SER A 12 13.39 1.38 12.69
CA SER A 12 14.56 0.60 12.28
C SER A 12 14.36 -0.11 10.93
N TRP A 13 13.12 -0.46 10.56
CA TRP A 13 12.74 -1.11 9.30
C TRP A 13 13.15 -0.36 8.03
N PHE A 14 13.34 0.96 8.11
CA PHE A 14 13.78 1.78 6.99
C PHE A 14 15.27 1.59 6.69
N ARG A 15 16.07 1.12 7.66
CA ARG A 15 17.51 0.97 7.50
C ARG A 15 17.84 -0.29 6.71
N ARG A 16 18.84 -0.20 5.82
CA ARG A 16 19.38 -1.35 5.08
C ARG A 16 19.88 -2.49 5.99
N SER A 17 20.35 -2.14 7.19
CA SER A 17 20.81 -3.10 8.18
C SER A 17 19.69 -3.79 8.98
N TYR A 18 18.42 -3.45 8.72
CA TYR A 18 17.31 -4.08 9.41
C TYR A 18 17.27 -5.58 9.12
N ARG A 19 17.00 -6.35 10.18
CA ARG A 19 16.69 -7.77 10.07
C ARG A 19 15.34 -7.99 10.70
N ALA A 20 14.45 -8.65 9.97
CA ALA A 20 13.15 -9.00 10.52
C ALA A 20 13.33 -9.86 11.76
N VAL A 21 12.56 -9.55 12.81
CA VAL A 21 12.54 -10.34 14.05
C VAL A 21 12.12 -11.79 13.75
N ASP A 22 11.23 -11.95 12.76
CA ASP A 22 10.87 -13.24 12.22
C ASP A 22 11.85 -13.68 11.11
N GLN A 23 12.58 -14.76 11.38
CA GLN A 23 13.55 -15.33 10.46
C GLN A 23 12.88 -15.93 9.21
N SER A 24 11.61 -16.33 9.31
CA SER A 24 10.83 -16.85 8.18
C SER A 24 10.49 -15.74 7.18
N SER A 25 10.06 -14.58 7.67
CA SER A 25 9.88 -13.35 6.89
C SER A 25 11.16 -12.94 6.17
N GLN A 26 12.29 -12.91 6.88
CA GLN A 26 13.58 -12.54 6.29
C GLN A 26 13.97 -13.46 5.14
N ALA A 27 13.86 -14.78 5.35
CA ALA A 27 14.17 -15.77 4.32
C ALA A 27 13.23 -15.67 3.11
N LEU A 28 11.94 -15.39 3.32
CA LEU A 28 10.98 -15.15 2.25
C LEU A 28 11.35 -13.91 1.43
N THR A 29 11.69 -12.80 2.09
CA THR A 29 12.13 -11.56 1.42
C THR A 29 13.37 -11.82 0.57
N ASP A 30 14.40 -12.45 1.13
CA ASP A 30 15.65 -12.73 0.40
C ASP A 30 15.43 -13.68 -0.80
N ARG A 31 14.56 -14.67 -0.64
CA ARG A 31 14.15 -15.57 -1.73
C ARG A 31 13.45 -14.80 -2.86
N LEU A 32 12.45 -13.97 -2.53
CA LEU A 32 11.68 -13.22 -3.54
C LEU A 32 12.53 -12.20 -4.30
N VAL A 33 13.47 -11.52 -3.63
CA VAL A 33 14.44 -10.62 -4.29
C VAL A 33 15.21 -11.38 -5.37
N LYS A 34 15.71 -12.58 -5.05
CA LYS A 34 16.49 -13.40 -5.96
C LYS A 34 15.64 -13.97 -7.10
N GLU A 35 14.46 -14.51 -6.79
CA GLU A 35 13.55 -15.11 -7.77
C GLU A 35 13.00 -14.09 -8.76
N GLN A 36 12.73 -12.86 -8.31
CA GLN A 36 12.20 -11.79 -9.15
C GLN A 36 13.29 -10.97 -9.84
N GLY A 37 14.57 -11.23 -9.57
CA GLY A 37 15.70 -10.55 -10.22
C GLY A 37 15.66 -9.03 -10.04
N LEU A 38 15.29 -8.55 -8.84
CA LEU A 38 15.12 -7.13 -8.59
C LEU A 38 16.45 -6.37 -8.70
N ASN A 39 16.42 -5.18 -9.32
CA ASN A 39 17.55 -4.26 -9.25
C ASN A 39 17.63 -3.59 -7.87
N GLU A 40 18.70 -2.82 -7.61
CA GLU A 40 18.96 -2.23 -6.29
C GLU A 40 17.79 -1.35 -5.78
N GLU A 41 17.19 -0.54 -6.65
CA GLU A 41 16.10 0.36 -6.27
C GLU A 41 14.78 -0.38 -6.06
N GLN A 42 14.50 -1.38 -6.88
CA GLN A 42 13.34 -2.26 -6.74
C GLN A 42 13.43 -3.11 -5.47
N GLU A 43 14.61 -3.68 -5.19
CA GLU A 43 14.89 -4.41 -3.97
C GLU A 43 14.72 -3.50 -2.74
N ARG A 44 15.25 -2.28 -2.79
CA ARG A 44 15.11 -1.30 -1.70
C ARG A 44 13.64 -1.01 -1.41
N ALA A 45 12.86 -0.70 -2.44
CA ALA A 45 11.43 -0.45 -2.32
C ALA A 45 10.68 -1.65 -1.74
N PHE A 46 10.92 -2.85 -2.26
CA PHE A 46 10.30 -4.08 -1.79
C PHE A 46 10.67 -4.39 -0.32
N ARG A 47 11.95 -4.28 0.04
CA ARG A 47 12.43 -4.56 1.39
C ARG A 47 11.84 -3.60 2.42
N ILE A 48 11.66 -2.33 2.10
CA ILE A 48 11.00 -1.37 3.00
C ILE A 48 9.61 -1.89 3.39
N VAL A 49 8.80 -2.30 2.40
CA VAL A 49 7.45 -2.82 2.63
C VAL A 49 7.49 -4.15 3.40
N ALA A 50 8.33 -5.09 3.00
CA ALA A 50 8.43 -6.41 3.64
C ALA A 50 8.92 -6.33 5.10
N ASN A 51 9.90 -5.46 5.37
CA ASN A 51 10.40 -5.19 6.71
C ASN A 51 9.33 -4.56 7.59
N HIS A 52 8.64 -3.54 7.06
CA HIS A 52 7.52 -2.89 7.73
C HIS A 52 6.41 -3.88 8.08
N ALA A 53 6.03 -4.75 7.14
CA ALA A 53 4.97 -5.75 7.33
C ALA A 53 5.33 -6.81 8.39
N SER A 54 6.63 -7.00 8.64
CA SER A 54 7.17 -7.95 9.62
C SER A 54 7.50 -7.30 10.97
N CYS A 55 7.39 -5.97 11.09
CA CYS A 55 7.58 -5.27 12.35
C CYS A 55 6.35 -5.41 13.26
N LYS A 56 6.58 -5.43 14.57
CA LYS A 56 5.49 -5.30 15.55
C LYS A 56 5.17 -3.83 15.74
N ASN A 57 3.93 -3.44 15.44
CA ASN A 57 3.42 -2.07 15.59
C ASN A 57 4.32 -1.00 14.93
N PRO A 58 4.64 -1.14 13.63
CA PRO A 58 5.32 -0.08 12.90
C PRO A 58 4.44 1.17 12.86
N GLY A 59 5.06 2.35 12.72
CA GLY A 59 4.32 3.58 12.42
C GLY A 59 3.65 3.52 11.05
N ARG A 60 3.09 4.63 10.58
CA ARG A 60 2.55 4.70 9.22
C ARG A 60 3.68 4.68 8.18
N LEU A 61 3.57 3.84 7.15
CA LEU A 61 4.40 3.91 5.95
C LEU A 61 3.69 4.72 4.87
N GLN A 62 4.28 5.86 4.51
CA GLN A 62 3.93 6.60 3.29
C GLN A 62 5.13 6.57 2.36
N MET A 63 4.97 5.95 1.20
CA MET A 63 6.05 5.76 0.25
C MET A 63 5.61 6.23 -1.13
N TYR A 64 6.43 7.06 -1.76
CA TYR A 64 6.27 7.47 -3.16
C TYR A 64 7.35 6.78 -3.99
N MET A 65 6.95 6.06 -5.03
CA MET A 65 7.87 5.45 -5.98
C MET A 65 7.89 6.23 -7.30
N GLY A 66 8.87 7.13 -7.40
CA GLY A 66 9.20 7.84 -8.64
C GLY A 66 9.98 6.97 -9.63
N GLY A 67 10.17 7.46 -10.84
CA GLY A 67 10.93 6.78 -11.89
C GLY A 67 10.37 7.08 -13.28
N MET A 68 11.25 7.09 -14.29
CA MET A 68 10.86 7.20 -15.71
C MET A 68 9.91 6.04 -16.07
N GLY A 69 9.01 6.22 -17.05
CA GLY A 69 8.13 5.14 -17.50
C GLY A 69 8.92 3.87 -17.84
N ASP A 70 8.32 2.70 -17.65
CA ASP A 70 8.94 1.37 -17.89
C ASP A 70 10.06 0.93 -16.93
N THR A 71 10.33 1.66 -15.83
CA THR A 71 11.42 1.33 -14.88
C THR A 71 11.13 0.19 -13.87
N GLY A 72 10.06 -0.58 -14.08
CA GLY A 72 9.77 -1.79 -13.30
C GLY A 72 9.10 -1.57 -11.94
N LYS A 73 8.30 -0.49 -11.79
CA LYS A 73 7.39 -0.33 -10.64
C LYS A 73 6.40 -1.50 -10.54
N SER A 74 5.91 -1.98 -11.69
CA SER A 74 5.04 -3.17 -11.78
C SER A 74 5.74 -4.42 -11.26
N GLN A 75 7.07 -4.51 -11.39
CA GLN A 75 7.84 -5.63 -10.85
C GLN A 75 7.90 -5.57 -9.30
N VAL A 76 8.05 -4.38 -8.72
CA VAL A 76 7.96 -4.18 -7.26
C VAL A 76 6.55 -4.54 -6.77
N LEU A 77 5.52 -4.02 -7.44
CA LEU A 77 4.11 -4.32 -7.15
C LEU A 77 3.84 -5.84 -7.12
N LYS A 78 4.23 -6.53 -8.20
CA LYS A 78 4.12 -7.99 -8.31
C LYS A 78 4.82 -8.70 -7.16
N THR A 79 6.03 -8.26 -6.81
CA THR A 79 6.81 -8.90 -5.75
C THR A 79 6.16 -8.69 -4.36
N ILE A 80 5.58 -7.52 -4.10
CA ILE A 80 4.79 -7.27 -2.88
C ILE A 80 3.56 -8.18 -2.83
N SER A 81 2.81 -8.31 -3.93
CA SER A 81 1.66 -9.22 -4.00
C SER A 81 2.07 -10.67 -3.72
N MET A 82 3.20 -11.13 -4.29
CA MET A 82 3.75 -12.46 -4.03
C MET A 82 4.15 -12.65 -2.56
N PHE A 83 4.71 -11.62 -1.92
CA PHE A 83 5.07 -11.65 -0.51
C PHE A 83 3.85 -11.86 0.40
N PHE A 84 2.79 -11.07 0.22
CA PHE A 84 1.56 -11.24 1.01
C PHE A 84 0.84 -12.56 0.70
N ALA A 85 0.84 -13.01 -0.56
CA ALA A 85 0.29 -14.30 -0.95
C ALA A 85 1.03 -15.47 -0.28
N ALA A 86 2.38 -15.44 -0.28
CA ALA A 86 3.20 -16.47 0.37
C ALA A 86 2.98 -16.54 1.88
N ARG A 87 2.57 -15.43 2.51
CA ARG A 87 2.23 -15.34 3.93
C ARG A 87 0.78 -15.74 4.24
N LYS A 88 -0.03 -16.05 3.21
CA LYS A 88 -1.50 -16.24 3.33
C LYS A 88 -2.21 -14.99 3.87
N GLU A 89 -1.69 -13.82 3.53
CA GLU A 89 -2.10 -12.51 4.02
C GLU A 89 -2.50 -11.58 2.86
N SER A 90 -2.91 -12.12 1.72
CA SER A 90 -3.22 -11.32 0.51
C SER A 90 -4.23 -10.21 0.74
N HIS A 91 -5.19 -10.40 1.66
CA HIS A 91 -6.19 -9.39 2.01
C HIS A 91 -5.60 -8.11 2.62
N ARG A 92 -4.37 -8.17 3.17
CA ARG A 92 -3.67 -7.02 3.75
C ARG A 92 -3.18 -6.02 2.70
N PHE A 93 -3.13 -6.41 1.43
CA PHE A 93 -2.58 -5.60 0.35
C PHE A 93 -3.56 -5.48 -0.81
N ILE A 94 -3.92 -4.24 -1.15
CA ILE A 94 -4.76 -3.94 -2.30
C ILE A 94 -4.05 -2.99 -3.27
N VAL A 95 -4.40 -3.13 -4.54
CA VAL A 95 -3.96 -2.25 -5.61
C VAL A 95 -5.16 -1.43 -6.06
N VAL A 96 -4.95 -0.14 -6.27
CA VAL A 96 -5.95 0.78 -6.78
C VAL A 96 -5.39 1.65 -7.89
N ALA A 97 -6.24 1.99 -8.84
CA ALA A 97 -5.89 2.79 -10.01
C ALA A 97 -6.82 3.99 -10.19
N PRO A 98 -6.40 5.03 -10.92
CA PRO A 98 -7.19 6.23 -11.15
C PRO A 98 -8.34 6.04 -12.13
N THR A 99 -8.14 5.19 -13.14
CA THR A 99 -9.12 4.97 -14.22
C THR A 99 -9.44 3.49 -14.35
N GLY A 100 -10.64 3.18 -14.86
CA GLY A 100 -11.07 1.80 -15.09
C GLY A 100 -10.14 1.02 -16.02
N THR A 101 -9.58 1.69 -17.04
CA THR A 101 -8.63 1.06 -17.97
C THR A 101 -7.35 0.60 -17.27
N VAL A 102 -6.75 1.44 -16.42
CA VAL A 102 -5.56 1.07 -15.63
C VAL A 102 -5.94 0.01 -14.59
N ALA A 103 -7.13 0.12 -14.00
CA ALA A 103 -7.61 -0.86 -13.04
C ALA A 103 -7.69 -2.27 -13.64
N SER A 104 -8.28 -2.40 -14.83
CA SER A 104 -8.39 -3.67 -15.56
C SER A 104 -7.04 -4.26 -15.98
N LEU A 105 -6.03 -3.44 -16.27
CA LEU A 105 -4.69 -3.93 -16.64
C LEU A 105 -3.95 -4.58 -15.47
N LEU A 106 -4.29 -4.23 -14.23
CA LEU A 106 -3.64 -4.69 -13.01
C LEU A 106 -4.52 -5.62 -12.18
N ASP A 107 -5.63 -6.11 -12.72
CA ASP A 107 -6.66 -6.87 -11.99
C ASP A 107 -7.06 -6.17 -10.67
N SER A 108 -7.16 -4.84 -10.73
CA SER A 108 -7.36 -3.97 -9.57
C SER A 108 -8.67 -3.20 -9.67
N SER A 109 -9.01 -2.44 -8.62
CA SER A 109 -10.20 -1.60 -8.57
C SER A 109 -9.84 -0.12 -8.66
N THR A 110 -10.78 0.73 -9.07
CA THR A 110 -10.54 2.18 -9.03
C THR A 110 -10.51 2.67 -7.59
N TYR A 111 -9.69 3.68 -7.29
CA TYR A 111 -9.66 4.26 -5.95
C TYR A 111 -11.04 4.85 -5.57
N HIS A 112 -11.79 5.37 -6.54
CA HIS A 112 -13.16 5.83 -6.35
C HIS A 112 -14.06 4.75 -5.74
N SER A 113 -14.07 3.55 -6.33
CA SER A 113 -14.90 2.44 -5.86
C SER A 113 -14.42 1.90 -4.51
N VAL A 114 -13.10 1.77 -4.32
CA VAL A 114 -12.52 1.22 -3.08
C VAL A 114 -12.74 2.14 -1.89
N PHE A 115 -12.59 3.45 -2.09
CA PHE A 115 -12.70 4.46 -1.04
C PHE A 115 -14.09 5.10 -0.94
N GLY A 116 -15.04 4.73 -1.80
CA GLY A 116 -16.36 5.36 -1.84
C GLY A 116 -16.30 6.86 -2.18
N ILE A 117 -15.31 7.26 -2.97
CA ILE A 117 -15.15 8.65 -3.42
C ILE A 117 -16.00 8.80 -4.68
N ASN A 118 -17.22 9.31 -4.52
CA ASN A 118 -18.09 9.62 -5.65
C ASN A 118 -17.74 10.98 -6.26
N GLY A 119 -17.64 11.01 -7.58
CA GLY A 119 -17.73 12.26 -8.33
C GLY A 119 -19.14 12.86 -8.20
N PHE A 120 -19.20 14.18 -8.05
CA PHE A 120 -20.39 15.04 -8.08
C PHE A 120 -21.71 14.33 -8.46
N THR A 121 -22.61 14.20 -7.51
CA THR A 121 -24.00 13.77 -7.77
C THR A 121 -24.90 14.94 -7.38
N ASP A 122 -25.64 15.48 -8.35
CA ASP A 122 -26.67 16.51 -8.11
C ASP A 122 -26.17 17.81 -7.44
N GLY A 123 -25.02 18.32 -7.90
CA GLY A 123 -24.46 19.59 -7.40
C GLY A 123 -23.91 19.53 -5.97
N GLN A 124 -23.93 18.36 -5.32
CA GLN A 124 -23.39 18.14 -3.99
C GLN A 124 -22.31 17.05 -4.00
N TYR A 125 -21.27 17.27 -3.21
CA TYR A 125 -20.26 16.25 -2.95
C TYR A 125 -20.71 15.38 -1.77
N ILE A 126 -21.25 14.21 -2.08
CA ILE A 126 -21.54 13.19 -1.08
C ILE A 126 -20.27 12.39 -0.78
N ASN A 127 -19.69 12.62 0.39
CA ASN A 127 -18.67 11.73 0.94
C ASN A 127 -19.39 10.49 1.50
N LEU A 128 -19.34 9.35 0.83
CA LEU A 128 -19.84 8.05 1.34
C LEU A 128 -18.88 7.46 2.40
N HIS A 129 -18.27 8.31 3.22
CA HIS A 129 -17.28 8.01 4.25
C HIS A 129 -17.78 7.02 5.31
N ASN A 130 -19.08 6.70 5.30
CA ASN A 130 -19.75 5.88 6.30
C ASN A 130 -20.59 4.73 5.72
N ASP A 131 -20.46 4.41 4.43
CA ASP A 131 -21.11 3.21 3.93
C ASP A 131 -20.46 1.96 4.56
N ALA A 132 -21.30 1.09 5.12
CA ALA A 132 -20.86 -0.18 5.69
C ALA A 132 -20.13 -1.03 4.63
N ALA A 133 -20.49 -0.85 3.35
CA ALA A 133 -19.84 -1.49 2.23
C ALA A 133 -18.36 -1.07 2.06
N THR A 134 -18.05 0.23 2.12
CA THR A 134 -16.67 0.73 2.01
C THR A 134 -15.82 0.29 3.19
N LYS A 135 -16.39 0.31 4.41
CA LYS A 135 -15.70 -0.20 5.61
C LYS A 135 -15.46 -1.71 5.54
N ALA A 136 -16.39 -2.48 4.96
CA ALA A 136 -16.20 -3.91 4.73
C ALA A 136 -15.11 -4.17 3.68
N ASN A 137 -15.05 -3.37 2.61
CA ASN A 137 -14.03 -3.51 1.56
C ASN A 137 -12.61 -3.21 2.05
N LEU A 138 -12.45 -2.33 3.04
CA LEU A 138 -11.16 -1.98 3.64
C LEU A 138 -10.85 -2.78 4.91
N ALA A 139 -11.78 -3.63 5.38
CA ALA A 139 -11.57 -4.42 6.58
C ALA A 139 -10.43 -5.43 6.37
N GLY A 140 -9.38 -5.31 7.18
CA GLY A 140 -8.19 -6.16 7.10
C GLY A 140 -7.17 -5.72 6.06
N VAL A 141 -7.38 -4.59 5.38
CA VAL A 141 -6.39 -3.98 4.48
C VAL A 141 -5.43 -3.12 5.30
N ASP A 142 -4.13 -3.42 5.23
CA ASP A 142 -3.08 -2.64 5.88
C ASP A 142 -2.29 -1.78 4.88
N TYR A 143 -2.28 -2.18 3.61
CA TYR A 143 -1.48 -1.58 2.56
C TYR A 143 -2.32 -1.31 1.32
N VAL A 144 -2.22 -0.08 0.83
CA VAL A 144 -2.81 0.36 -0.44
C VAL A 144 -1.70 0.80 -1.37
N PHE A 145 -1.66 0.21 -2.56
CA PHE A 145 -0.82 0.67 -3.66
C PHE A 145 -1.65 1.47 -4.65
N LEU A 146 -1.35 2.76 -4.81
CA LEU A 146 -2.02 3.63 -5.76
C LEU A 146 -1.13 3.82 -6.99
N ASP A 147 -1.49 3.17 -8.09
CA ASP A 147 -0.77 3.32 -9.35
C ASP A 147 -1.17 4.60 -10.08
N GLU A 148 -0.30 5.11 -10.95
CA GLU A 148 -0.52 6.33 -11.73
C GLU A 148 -1.04 7.53 -10.89
N VAL A 149 -0.43 7.74 -9.73
CA VAL A 149 -0.80 8.83 -8.80
C VAL A 149 -0.73 10.23 -9.42
N SER A 150 -0.01 10.38 -10.55
CA SER A 150 0.02 11.60 -11.37
C SER A 150 -1.35 12.00 -11.91
N LEU A 151 -2.28 11.03 -12.04
CA LEU A 151 -3.65 11.23 -12.52
C LEU A 151 -4.66 11.45 -11.38
N VAL A 152 -4.21 11.47 -10.13
CA VAL A 152 -5.06 11.65 -8.95
C VAL A 152 -5.09 13.13 -8.57
N SER A 153 -6.29 13.70 -8.40
CA SER A 153 -6.39 15.10 -8.02
C SER A 153 -5.93 15.33 -6.58
N CYS A 154 -5.42 16.53 -6.27
CA CYS A 154 -5.04 16.89 -4.90
C CYS A 154 -6.21 16.75 -3.92
N ARG A 155 -7.43 16.97 -4.40
CA ARG A 155 -8.66 16.84 -3.62
C ARG A 155 -8.95 15.39 -3.27
N ASP A 156 -8.87 14.49 -4.25
CA ASP A 156 -9.14 13.07 -4.01
C ASP A 156 -8.06 12.48 -3.12
N LEU A 157 -6.79 12.90 -3.30
CA LEU A 157 -5.69 12.50 -2.42
C LEU A 157 -5.92 12.97 -0.97
N TYR A 158 -6.45 14.18 -0.76
CA TYR A 158 -6.85 14.65 0.56
C TYR A 158 -7.97 13.80 1.17
N GLN A 159 -9.00 13.46 0.38
CA GLN A 159 -10.10 12.60 0.84
C GLN A 159 -9.61 11.19 1.22
N ILE A 160 -8.73 10.59 0.40
CA ILE A 160 -8.08 9.31 0.71
C ILE A 160 -7.29 9.42 2.02
N SER A 161 -6.55 10.52 2.22
CA SER A 161 -5.79 10.71 3.46
C SER A 161 -6.69 10.82 4.68
N CYS A 162 -7.84 11.50 4.60
CA CYS A 162 -8.79 11.58 5.70
C CYS A 162 -9.49 10.24 5.99
N LEU A 163 -9.70 9.40 4.97
CA LEU A 163 -10.25 8.05 5.15
C LEU A 163 -9.27 7.07 5.81
N ALA A 164 -7.98 7.21 5.48
CA ALA A 164 -6.95 6.27 5.90
C ALA A 164 -6.26 6.63 7.22
N CYS A 165 -6.65 7.74 7.87
CA CYS A 165 -6.12 8.21 9.16
C CYS A 165 -7.21 8.14 10.23
#